data_AF-A0A537TPN5-F1
#
_entry.id   AF-A0A537TPN5-F1
#
_cell.length_a   1.000
_cell.length_b   1.000
_cell.length_c   1.000
_cell.angle_alpha   90.00
_cell.angle_beta   90.00
_cell.angle_gamma   90.00
#
_symmetry.space_group_name_H-M   'P 1'
#
loop_
_entity.id
_entity.type
_entity.pdbx_description
1 polymer ?
#
loop_
_entity_poly.entity_id
_entity_poly.type
_entity_poly.pdbx_seq_one_letter_code
_entity_poly.pdbx_strand_id
1 'polypeptide(L)'
;MGTLESLLLGFSVALQPDVLWYAFLGCLVGTIVGVLPGIGPLSGISILLPATFGLDTTKSVVMLAGIYYGSQYGGSTTSILMRIPGESSSVMTCIDGYAMAQKGRAGAALCIAA
;
A
#
# COMPACT_ATOMS: atom_id res chain seq x y z
N MET A 1 -1.38 -22.51 -25.74
CA MET A 1 -2.25 -22.10 -24.62
C MET A 1 -3.00 -20.85 -25.06
N GLY A 2 -4.32 -20.89 -25.04
CA GLY A 2 -5.14 -19.73 -25.41
C GLY A 2 -5.00 -18.61 -24.38
N THR A 3 -5.20 -17.35 -24.79
CA THR A 3 -5.13 -16.18 -23.88
C THR A 3 -6.03 -16.35 -22.65
N LEU A 4 -7.18 -17.00 -22.83
CA LEU A 4 -8.13 -17.29 -21.75
C LEU A 4 -7.57 -18.30 -20.72
N GLU A 5 -6.82 -19.31 -21.17
CA GLU A 5 -6.19 -20.31 -20.30
C GLU A 5 -5.08 -19.67 -19.45
N SER A 6 -4.28 -18.78 -20.05
CA SER A 6 -3.25 -18.03 -19.32
C SER A 6 -3.84 -17.13 -18.24
N LEU A 7 -4.97 -16.47 -18.50
CA LEU A 7 -5.69 -15.66 -17.50
C LEU A 7 -6.24 -16.54 -16.37
N LEU A 8 -6.91 -17.66 -16.70
CA LEU A 8 -7.43 -18.60 -15.71
C LEU A 8 -6.32 -19.14 -14.80
N LEU A 9 -5.15 -19.43 -15.36
CA LEU A 9 -3.99 -19.88 -14.59
C LEU A 9 -3.43 -18.77 -13.69
N GLY A 10 -3.42 -17.52 -14.14
CA GLY A 10 -3.02 -16.38 -13.30
C GLY A 10 -3.95 -16.20 -12.08
N PHE A 11 -5.26 -16.26 -12.31
CA PHE A 11 -6.24 -16.17 -11.22
C PHE A 11 -6.15 -17.35 -10.25
N SER A 12 -5.89 -18.57 -10.75
CA SER A 12 -5.77 -19.75 -9.88
C SER A 12 -4.58 -19.65 -8.94
N VAL A 13 -3.46 -19.05 -9.39
CA VAL A 13 -2.28 -18.77 -8.56
C VAL A 13 -2.55 -17.62 -7.59
N ALA A 14 -3.15 -16.52 -8.06
CA ALA A 14 -3.44 -15.35 -7.22
C ALA A 14 -4.41 -15.66 -6.06
N LEU A 15 -5.36 -16.58 -6.27
CA LEU A 15 -6.33 -17.02 -5.26
C LEU A 15 -5.77 -18.11 -4.32
N GLN A 16 -4.51 -18.53 -4.47
CA GLN A 16 -3.93 -19.48 -3.53
C GLN A 16 -3.81 -18.84 -2.14
N PRO A 17 -4.20 -19.58 -1.07
CA PRO A 17 -4.14 -19.06 0.30
C PRO A 17 -2.75 -18.57 0.71
N ASP A 18 -1.72 -19.25 0.22
CA ASP A 18 -0.33 -18.90 0.49
C ASP A 18 0.04 -17.55 -0.14
N VAL A 19 -0.34 -17.29 -1.39
CA VAL A 19 -0.13 -16.00 -2.07
C VAL A 19 -0.91 -14.88 -1.40
N LEU A 20 -2.17 -15.14 -1.03
CA LEU A 20 -3.00 -14.19 -0.28
C LEU A 20 -2.41 -13.83 1.09
N TRP A 21 -1.76 -14.78 1.76
CA TRP A 21 -1.09 -14.53 3.04
C TRP A 21 0.09 -13.57 2.88
N TYR A 22 0.92 -13.75 1.84
CA TYR A 22 2.00 -12.81 1.53
C TYR A 22 1.47 -11.45 1.06
N ALA A 23 0.34 -11.42 0.33
CA ALA A 23 -0.35 -10.17 -0.02
C ALA A 23 -0.80 -9.41 1.24
N PHE A 24 -1.43 -10.11 2.18
CA PHE A 24 -1.87 -9.53 3.46
C PHE A 24 -0.71 -9.00 4.28
N LEU A 25 0.37 -9.79 4.44
CA LEU A 25 1.58 -9.35 5.13
C LEU A 25 2.22 -8.15 4.43
N GLY A 26 2.29 -8.16 3.11
CA GLY A 26 2.79 -7.05 2.32
C GLY A 26 1.99 -5.77 2.56
N CYS A 27 0.66 -5.85 2.50
CA CYS A 27 -0.24 -4.73 2.78
C CYS A 27 -0.07 -4.22 4.21
N LEU A 28 -0.02 -5.12 5.21
CA LEU A 28 0.10 -4.75 6.62
C LEU A 28 1.42 -4.02 6.89
N VAL A 29 2.53 -4.58 6.42
CA VAL A 29 3.85 -3.95 6.53
C VAL A 29 3.89 -2.63 5.74
N GLY A 30 3.33 -2.62 4.54
CA GLY A 30 3.21 -1.43 3.71
C GLY A 30 2.50 -0.30 4.43
N THR A 31 1.34 -0.57 5.04
CA THR A 31 0.57 0.42 5.79
C THR A 31 1.34 0.94 7.00
N ILE A 32 2.01 0.08 7.76
CA ILE A 32 2.84 0.51 8.91
C ILE A 32 3.96 1.45 8.43
N VAL A 33 4.65 1.09 7.34
CA VAL A 33 5.73 1.91 6.78
C VAL A 33 5.17 3.22 6.21
N GLY A 34 4.03 3.19 5.53
CA GLY A 34 3.40 4.37 4.95
C GLY A 34 2.91 5.38 5.97
N VAL A 35 2.55 4.93 7.19
CA VAL A 35 2.18 5.83 8.28
C VAL A 35 3.40 6.64 8.78
N LEU A 36 4.63 6.18 8.54
CA LEU A 36 5.82 6.93 8.94
C LEU A 36 6.01 8.18 8.06
N PRO A 37 6.02 9.39 8.65
CA PRO A 37 6.13 10.63 7.87
C PRO A 37 7.47 10.70 7.13
N GLY A 38 7.42 11.09 5.85
CA GLY A 38 8.62 11.30 5.03
C GLY A 38 9.23 10.04 4.41
N ILE A 39 8.64 8.85 4.63
CA ILE A 39 9.05 7.61 3.94
C ILE A 39 8.03 7.33 2.84
N GLY A 40 8.43 7.54 1.59
CA GLY A 40 7.62 7.20 0.44
C GLY A 40 7.52 5.68 0.19
N PRO A 41 6.47 5.21 -0.48
CA PRO A 41 6.30 3.84 -0.99
C PRO A 41 7.57 3.23 -1.59
N LEU A 42 8.27 3.96 -2.47
CA LEU A 42 9.50 3.50 -3.12
C LEU A 42 10.64 3.24 -2.12
N SER A 43 10.73 4.04 -1.05
CA SER A 43 11.71 3.84 0.01
C SER A 43 11.36 2.60 0.84
N GLY A 44 10.07 2.40 1.15
CA GLY A 44 9.59 1.21 1.87
C GLY A 44 9.84 -0.08 1.10
N ILE A 45 9.54 -0.10 -0.21
CA ILE A 45 9.85 -1.22 -1.10
C ILE A 45 11.35 -1.49 -1.12
N SER A 46 12.19 -0.46 -1.29
CA SER A 46 13.65 -0.63 -1.36
C SER A 46 14.24 -1.23 -0.07
N ILE A 47 13.71 -0.84 1.09
CA ILE A 47 14.14 -1.36 2.40
C ILE A 47 13.72 -2.83 2.58
N LEU A 48 12.54 -3.20 2.08
CA LEU A 48 11.96 -4.53 2.26
C LEU A 48 12.31 -5.52 1.14
N LEU A 49 12.81 -5.03 0.00
CA LEU A 49 13.22 -5.85 -1.15
C LEU A 49 14.21 -6.97 -0.78
N PRO A 50 15.25 -6.76 0.06
CA PRO A 50 16.11 -7.84 0.52
C PRO A 50 15.37 -8.96 1.26
N ALA A 51 14.29 -8.64 1.98
CA ALA A 51 13.49 -9.64 2.68
C ALA A 51 12.71 -10.57 1.72
N THR A 52 12.57 -10.18 0.44
CA THR A 52 11.88 -10.98 -0.59
C THR A 52 12.81 -11.90 -1.38
N PHE A 53 14.14 -11.81 -1.22
CA PHE A 53 15.10 -12.64 -1.96
C PHE A 53 15.05 -14.13 -1.62
N GLY A 54 14.50 -14.51 -0.47
CA GLY A 54 14.29 -15.90 -0.07
C GLY A 54 12.95 -16.49 -0.53
N LEU A 55 12.09 -15.71 -1.18
CA LEU A 55 10.74 -16.09 -1.55
C LEU A 55 10.63 -16.45 -3.04
N ASP A 56 9.64 -17.28 -3.36
CA ASP A 56 9.28 -17.59 -4.74
C ASP A 56 8.87 -16.31 -5.51
N THR A 57 9.27 -16.21 -6.78
CA THR A 57 9.09 -15.01 -7.62
C THR A 57 7.67 -14.47 -7.58
N THR A 58 6.64 -15.33 -7.62
CA THR A 58 5.25 -14.89 -7.58
C THR A 58 4.90 -14.24 -6.24
N LYS A 59 5.34 -14.84 -5.13
CA LYS A 59 5.08 -14.34 -3.78
C LYS A 59 5.81 -13.03 -3.53
N SER A 60 7.05 -12.91 -4.00
CA SER A 60 7.84 -11.69 -3.89
C SER A 60 7.17 -10.51 -4.60
N VAL A 61 6.71 -10.72 -5.84
CA VAL A 61 6.02 -9.67 -6.61
C VAL A 61 4.72 -9.26 -5.92
N VAL A 62 3.92 -10.23 -5.45
CA VAL A 62 2.65 -9.96 -4.76
C VAL A 62 2.88 -9.22 -3.44
N MET A 63 3.90 -9.62 -2.67
CA MET A 63 4.24 -8.95 -1.41
C MET A 63 4.72 -7.52 -1.63
N LEU A 64 5.59 -7.28 -2.62
CA LEU A 64 6.05 -5.93 -2.99
C LEU A 64 4.91 -5.05 -3.49
N ALA A 65 3.98 -5.60 -4.28
CA ALA A 65 2.77 -4.91 -4.69
C ALA A 65 1.90 -4.56 -3.47
N GLY A 66 1.73 -5.49 -2.53
CA GLY A 66 1.04 -5.25 -1.26
C GLY A 66 1.69 -4.12 -0.45
N ILE A 67 3.01 -4.09 -0.36
CA ILE A 67 3.75 -3.01 0.33
C ILE A 67 3.49 -1.67 -0.36
N TYR A 68 3.55 -1.62 -1.69
CA TYR A 68 3.29 -0.41 -2.47
C TYR A 68 1.90 0.14 -2.17
N TYR A 69 0.86 -0.68 -2.37
CA TYR A 69 -0.52 -0.23 -2.14
C TYR A 69 -0.79 0.08 -0.67
N GLY A 70 -0.35 -0.76 0.26
CA GLY A 70 -0.51 -0.54 1.69
C GLY A 70 0.13 0.77 2.16
N SER A 71 1.31 1.10 1.64
CA SER A 71 2.02 2.35 1.98
C SER A 71 1.35 3.60 1.42
N GLN A 72 0.71 3.53 0.25
CA GLN A 72 -0.10 4.64 -0.26
C GLN A 72 -1.28 4.97 0.66
N TYR A 73 -1.96 3.95 1.19
CA TYR A 73 -3.02 4.13 2.20
C TYR A 73 -2.49 4.66 3.54
N GLY A 74 -1.33 4.16 3.99
CA GLY A 74 -0.70 4.66 5.22
C GLY A 74 -0.28 6.14 5.10
N GLY A 75 0.28 6.52 3.95
CA GLY A 75 0.76 7.88 3.68
C GLY A 75 -0.35 8.92 3.62
N SER A 76 -1.52 8.55 3.09
CA SER A 76 -2.69 9.43 3.12
C SER A 76 -3.18 9.66 4.56
N THR A 77 -3.11 8.64 5.42
CA THR A 77 -3.50 8.73 6.83
C THR A 77 -2.68 9.77 7.58
N THR A 78 -1.34 9.72 7.46
CA THR A 78 -0.44 10.69 8.10
C THR A 78 -0.56 12.09 7.49
N SER A 79 -0.79 12.17 6.18
CA SER A 79 -1.04 13.45 5.48
C SER A 79 -2.30 14.15 5.99
N ILE A 80 -3.38 13.39 6.21
CA ILE A 80 -4.68 13.91 6.66
C ILE A 80 -4.67 14.29 8.14
N LEU A 81 -4.06 13.48 9.00
CA LEU A 81 -4.12 13.70 10.45
C LEU A 81 -3.05 14.67 10.95
N MET A 82 -1.84 14.62 10.37
CA MET A 82 -0.67 15.34 10.90
C MET A 82 -0.22 16.51 10.02
N ARG A 83 -0.87 16.73 8.86
CA ARG A 83 -0.49 17.76 7.87
C ARG A 83 0.94 17.61 7.33
N ILE A 84 1.47 16.38 7.30
CA ILE A 84 2.82 16.08 6.79
C ILE A 84 2.69 15.22 5.54
N PRO A 85 2.87 15.77 4.33
CA PRO A 85 2.78 14.99 3.10
C PRO A 85 3.98 14.03 2.99
N GLY A 86 3.69 12.75 2.80
CA GLY A 86 4.70 11.71 2.54
C GLY A 86 5.16 11.66 1.09
N GLU A 87 4.30 12.05 0.15
CA GLU A 87 4.59 12.13 -1.28
C GLU A 87 4.03 13.40 -1.92
N SER A 88 4.54 13.75 -3.11
CA SER A 88 4.04 14.88 -3.92
C SER A 88 2.57 14.71 -4.32
N SER A 89 2.13 13.47 -4.54
CA SER A 89 0.73 13.11 -4.83
C SER A 89 -0.21 13.39 -3.65
N SER A 90 0.29 13.29 -2.41
CA SER A 90 -0.49 13.44 -1.19
C SER A 90 -0.64 14.89 -0.73
N VAL A 91 -0.02 15.85 -1.40
CA VAL A 91 -0.03 17.26 -0.98
C VAL A 91 -1.45 17.85 -1.03
N MET A 92 -2.21 17.56 -2.09
CA MET A 92 -3.60 18.03 -2.18
C MET A 92 -4.50 17.33 -1.15
N THR A 93 -4.30 16.02 -0.95
CA THR A 93 -4.99 15.23 0.10
C THR A 93 -4.67 15.75 1.50
N CYS A 94 -3.44 16.21 1.73
CA CYS A 94 -3.03 16.83 2.98
C CYS A 94 -3.78 18.14 3.22
N ILE A 95 -3.88 19.02 2.22
CA ILE A 95 -4.56 20.31 2.35
C ILE A 95 -6.06 20.11 2.64
N ASP A 96 -6.74 19.36 1.78
CA ASP A 96 -8.20 19.18 1.87
C ASP A 96 -8.58 18.26 3.05
N GLY A 97 -7.85 17.16 3.20
CA GLY A 97 -8.08 16.18 4.24
C GLY A 97 -7.77 16.71 5.64
N TYR A 98 -6.67 17.46 5.82
CA TYR A 98 -6.38 18.10 7.10
C TYR A 98 -7.42 19.16 7.46
N ALA A 99 -7.89 19.96 6.49
CA ALA A 99 -8.98 20.90 6.71
C ALA A 99 -10.29 20.20 7.14
N MET A 100 -10.57 19.01 6.60
CA MET A 100 -11.68 18.16 7.06
C MET A 100 -11.43 17.58 8.47
N ALA A 101 -10.21 17.13 8.76
CA ALA A 101 -9.83 16.60 10.07
C ALA A 101 -9.98 17.67 11.18
N GLN A 102 -9.58 18.91 10.92
CA GLN A 102 -9.77 20.05 11.83
C GLN A 102 -11.25 20.34 12.14
N LYS A 103 -12.17 19.99 11.23
CA LYS A 103 -13.62 20.10 11.43
C LYS A 103 -14.23 18.87 12.13
N GLY A 104 -13.41 17.98 12.69
CA GLY A 104 -13.84 16.74 13.33
C GLY A 104 -14.27 15.65 12.34
N ARG A 105 -14.03 15.82 11.03
CA ARG A 105 -14.43 14.88 9.97
C ARG A 105 -13.27 14.00 9.49
N ALA A 106 -12.33 13.68 10.38
CA ALA A 106 -11.13 12.89 10.05
C ALA A 106 -11.49 11.51 9.46
N GLY A 107 -12.47 10.80 10.05
CA GLY A 107 -12.90 9.49 9.52
C GLY A 107 -13.47 9.57 8.10
N ALA A 108 -14.26 10.59 7.79
CA ALA A 108 -14.77 10.80 6.44
C ALA A 108 -13.64 11.15 5.45
N ALA A 109 -12.67 11.97 5.88
CA ALA A 109 -11.50 12.30 5.08
C ALA A 109 -10.66 11.05 4.75
N LEU A 110 -10.45 10.18 5.73
CA LEU A 110 -9.73 8.92 5.55
C LEU A 110 -10.46 7.99 4.58
N CYS A 111 -11.79 7.84 4.70
CA CYS A 111 -12.56 6.99 3.80
C CYS A 111 -12.66 7.49 2.35
N ILE A 112 -12.46 8.80 2.11
CA ILE A 112 -12.50 9.39 0.75
C ILE A 112 -11.12 9.32 0.08
N ALA A 113 -10.04 9.38 0.87
CA ALA A 113 -8.66 9.31 0.38
C ALA A 113 -8.12 7.87 0.28
N ALA A 114 -8.80 6.94 0.93
CA ALA A 114 -8.70 5.49 0.77
C ALA A 114 -9.31 5.07 -0.58
#